data_AF-A0A6N9Q7D6-F1
#
_entry.id   AF-A0A6N9Q7D6-F1
#
_cell.length_a   1.000
_cell.length_b   1.000
_cell.length_c   1.000
_cell.angle_alpha   90.00
_cell.angle_beta   90.00
_cell.angle_gamma   90.00
#
_symmetry.space_group_name_H-M   'P 1'
#
loop_
_entity.id
_entity.type
_entity.pdbx_description
1 polymer ?
#
loop_
_entity_poly.entity_id
_entity_poly.type
_entity_poly.pdbx_seq_one_letter_code
_entity_poly.pdbx_strand_id
1 'polypeptide(L)'
;MMIEELKEYLRIDGSEDDVILTLLLDAAKEYLSNAGVLESESKLYKLAVLLYVTLHYENRDPSQKMDKLNFALQSIILQLKEWGEEE
;
A
#
# COMPACT_ATOMS: atom_id res chain seq x y z
N MET A 1 8.42 -6.46 1.59
CA MET A 1 7.43 -7.02 0.62
C MET A 1 8.03 -7.01 -0.78
N MET A 2 7.86 -8.09 -1.54
CA MET A 2 8.30 -8.20 -2.93
C MET A 2 7.19 -7.86 -3.93
N ILE A 3 7.56 -7.50 -5.16
CA ILE A 3 6.60 -7.19 -6.24
C ILE A 3 5.69 -8.37 -6.58
N GLU A 4 6.17 -9.61 -6.44
CA GLU A 4 5.36 -10.82 -6.69
C GLU A 4 4.17 -10.94 -5.74
N GLU A 5 4.34 -10.56 -4.45
CA GLU A 5 3.23 -10.52 -3.48
C GLU A 5 2.15 -9.51 -3.90
N LEU A 6 2.56 -8.40 -4.52
CA LEU A 6 1.68 -7.36 -5.03
C LEU A 6 0.94 -7.81 -6.30
N LYS A 7 1.62 -8.48 -7.23
CA LYS A 7 1.00 -9.04 -8.44
C LYS A 7 -0.04 -10.09 -8.12
N GLU A 8 0.26 -10.99 -7.18
CA GLU A 8 -0.67 -12.00 -6.70
C GLU A 8 -1.94 -11.35 -6.12
N TYR A 9 -1.76 -10.28 -5.32
CA TYR A 9 -2.88 -9.53 -4.75
C TYR A 9 -3.76 -8.86 -5.82
N LEU A 10 -3.14 -8.22 -6.83
CA LEU A 10 -3.83 -7.53 -7.93
C LEU A 10 -4.31 -8.47 -9.05
N ARG A 11 -4.02 -9.78 -8.95
CA ARG A 11 -4.31 -10.80 -9.98
C ARG A 11 -3.72 -10.44 -11.35
N ILE A 12 -2.48 -9.95 -11.35
CA ILE A 12 -1.75 -9.60 -12.57
C ILE A 12 -0.88 -10.78 -12.96
N ASP A 13 -1.19 -11.38 -14.11
CA ASP A 13 -0.35 -12.39 -14.75
C ASP A 13 0.53 -11.69 -15.80
N GLY A 14 1.83 -11.55 -15.54
CA GLY A 14 2.75 -10.94 -16.51
C GLY A 14 3.78 -9.99 -15.89
N SER A 15 4.40 -9.19 -16.75
CA SER A 15 5.47 -8.24 -16.39
C SER A 15 5.32 -6.86 -17.03
N GLU A 16 4.26 -6.66 -17.80
CA GLU A 16 3.98 -5.45 -18.57
C GLU A 16 3.87 -4.22 -17.65
N ASP A 17 3.31 -4.41 -16.45
CA ASP A 17 3.09 -3.36 -15.47
C ASP A 17 4.21 -3.30 -14.40
N ASP A 18 5.30 -4.05 -14.51
CA ASP A 18 6.33 -4.14 -13.45
C ASP A 18 6.96 -2.80 -13.13
N VAL A 19 7.17 -1.98 -14.15
CA VAL A 19 7.73 -0.63 -13.99
C VAL A 19 6.80 0.25 -13.17
N ILE A 20 5.49 0.24 -13.47
CA ILE A 20 4.53 1.08 -12.74
C ILE A 20 4.25 0.52 -11.35
N LEU A 21 4.17 -0.80 -11.20
CA LEU A 21 3.99 -1.45 -9.91
C LEU A 21 5.18 -1.23 -8.97
N THR A 22 6.41 -1.25 -9.50
CA THR A 22 7.63 -0.92 -8.71
C THR A 22 7.59 0.52 -8.25
N LEU A 23 7.25 1.46 -9.14
CA LEU A 23 7.12 2.88 -8.79
C LEU A 23 6.09 3.09 -7.66
N LEU A 24 4.92 2.45 -7.78
CA LEU A 24 3.86 2.56 -6.77
C LEU A 24 4.25 1.88 -5.46
N LEU A 25 4.97 0.76 -5.51
CA LEU A 25 5.50 0.07 -4.34
C LEU A 25 6.47 0.97 -3.56
N ASP A 26 7.41 1.61 -4.26
CA ASP A 26 8.36 2.52 -3.64
C ASP A 26 7.66 3.76 -3.07
N ALA A 27 6.72 4.34 -3.83
CA ALA A 27 5.90 5.46 -3.36
C ALA A 27 5.06 5.10 -2.13
N ALA A 28 4.53 3.88 -2.04
CA ALA A 28 3.80 3.41 -0.87
C ALA A 28 4.68 3.37 0.38
N LYS A 29 5.91 2.86 0.25
CA LYS A 29 6.87 2.81 1.36
C LYS A 29 7.26 4.22 1.81
N GLU A 30 7.55 5.10 0.86
CA GLU A 30 7.87 6.50 1.13
C GLU A 30 6.69 7.21 1.82
N TYR A 31 5.46 6.98 1.33
CA TYR A 31 4.25 7.53 1.93
C TYR A 31 4.07 7.09 3.39
N LEU A 32 4.24 5.80 3.68
CA LEU A 32 4.15 5.27 5.04
C LEU A 32 5.26 5.83 5.95
N SER A 33 6.49 5.91 5.44
CA SER A 33 7.61 6.54 6.15
C SER A 33 7.32 8.00 6.48
N ASN A 34 6.81 8.78 5.53
CA ASN A 34 6.42 10.17 5.72
C ASN A 34 5.25 10.32 6.71
N ALA A 35 4.38 9.31 6.81
CA ALA A 35 3.32 9.26 7.80
C ALA A 35 3.83 8.93 9.22
N GLY A 36 5.11 8.54 9.37
CA GLY A 36 5.72 8.13 10.64
C GLY A 36 5.63 6.63 10.91
N VAL A 37 5.37 5.82 9.88
CA VAL A 37 5.35 4.35 9.98
C VAL A 37 6.68 3.80 9.46
N LEU A 38 7.45 3.15 10.34
CA LEU A 38 8.69 2.49 9.95
C LEU A 38 8.42 1.26 9.07
N GLU A 39 9.30 1.01 8.11
CA GLU A 39 9.23 -0.22 7.31
C GLU A 39 9.40 -1.45 8.21
N SER A 40 8.49 -2.41 8.08
CA SER A 40 8.48 -3.63 8.87
C SER A 40 7.96 -4.82 8.07
N GLU A 41 8.28 -6.02 8.53
CA GLU A 41 7.72 -7.26 7.97
C GLU A 41 6.34 -7.61 8.56
N SER A 42 5.74 -6.69 9.33
CA SER A 42 4.40 -6.91 9.89
C SER A 42 3.37 -7.07 8.77
N LYS A 43 2.43 -8.01 8.96
CA LYS A 43 1.35 -8.25 7.99
C LYS A 43 0.51 -6.99 7.76
N LEU A 44 0.39 -6.15 8.78
CA LEU A 44 -0.37 -4.90 8.73
C LEU A 44 0.35 -3.82 7.90
N TYR A 45 1.68 -3.71 7.99
CA TYR A 45 2.48 -2.86 7.10
C TYR A 45 2.36 -3.32 5.64
N LYS A 46 2.52 -4.63 5.38
CA LYS A 46 2.35 -5.19 4.03
C LYS A 46 0.96 -4.88 3.46
N LEU A 47 -0.10 -5.04 4.27
CA LEU A 47 -1.45 -4.68 3.88
C LEU A 47 -1.58 -3.19 3.56
N ALA A 48 -0.99 -2.29 4.36
CA ALA A 48 -1.00 -0.85 4.09
C ALA A 48 -0.39 -0.53 2.72
N VAL A 49 0.76 -1.15 2.40
CA VAL A 49 1.42 -1.00 1.10
C VAL A 49 0.50 -1.49 -0.03
N LEU A 50 -0.11 -2.67 0.10
CA LEU A 50 -1.04 -3.21 -0.90
C LEU A 50 -2.23 -2.29 -1.14
N LEU A 51 -2.84 -1.75 -0.07
CA LEU A 51 -3.98 -0.84 -0.17
C LEU A 51 -3.61 0.46 -0.87
N TYR A 52 -2.43 1.03 -0.57
CA TYR A 52 -1.93 2.22 -1.25
C TYR A 52 -1.73 1.96 -2.74
N VAL A 53 -1.03 0.87 -3.11
CA VAL A 53 -0.80 0.56 -4.53
C VAL A 53 -2.13 0.34 -5.25
N THR A 54 -3.07 -0.38 -4.65
CA THR A 54 -4.41 -0.62 -5.23
C THR A 54 -5.16 0.69 -5.46
N LEU A 55 -5.12 1.62 -4.49
CA LEU A 55 -5.72 2.94 -4.60
C LEU A 55 -5.19 3.73 -5.79
N HIS A 56 -3.91 3.59 -6.14
CA HIS A 56 -3.30 4.35 -7.23
C HIS A 56 -3.31 3.60 -8.56
N TYR A 57 -3.30 2.28 -8.53
CA TYR A 57 -3.26 1.43 -9.71
C TYR A 57 -4.65 1.18 -10.32
N GLU A 58 -5.65 0.91 -9.48
CA GLU A 58 -7.02 0.59 -9.90
C GLU A 58 -7.88 1.84 -10.14
N ASN A 59 -7.48 3.00 -9.59
CA ASN A 59 -8.21 4.26 -9.72
C ASN A 59 -8.03 4.93 -11.09
N ARG A 60 -8.32 4.17 -12.14
CA ARG A 60 -8.35 4.62 -13.54
C ARG A 60 -9.69 5.26 -13.90
N ASP A 61 -10.74 5.02 -13.10
CA ASP A 61 -12.08 5.59 -13.26
C ASP A 61 -12.42 6.52 -12.08
N PRO A 62 -12.44 7.85 -12.30
CA PRO A 62 -12.79 8.83 -11.27
C PRO A 62 -14.20 8.68 -10.68
N SER A 63 -15.09 7.89 -11.31
CA SER A 63 -16.44 7.61 -10.80
C SER A 63 -16.47 6.53 -9.71
N GLN A 64 -15.40 5.73 -9.57
CA GLN A 64 -15.32 4.72 -8.52
C GLN A 64 -15.01 5.36 -7.16
N LYS A 65 -15.91 5.15 -6.20
CA LYS A 65 -15.70 5.61 -4.83
C LYS A 65 -14.75 4.69 -4.08
N MET A 66 -13.52 5.15 -3.89
CA MET A 66 -12.49 4.45 -3.10
C MET A 66 -12.46 4.88 -1.62
N ASP A 67 -13.49 5.59 -1.15
CA ASP A 67 -13.57 6.15 0.21
C ASP A 67 -13.34 5.09 1.30
N LYS A 68 -13.85 3.87 1.10
CA LYS A 68 -13.66 2.76 2.04
C LYS A 68 -12.21 2.28 2.09
N LEU A 69 -11.52 2.27 0.95
CA LEU A 69 -10.12 1.83 0.87
C LEU A 69 -9.21 2.88 1.50
N ASN A 70 -9.46 4.15 1.20
CA ASN A 70 -8.79 5.29 1.85
C ASN A 70 -8.95 5.26 3.36
N PHE A 71 -10.18 5.05 3.84
CA PHE A 71 -10.46 4.96 5.27
C PHE A 71 -9.72 3.78 5.93
N ALA A 72 -9.72 2.61 5.28
CA ALA A 72 -8.99 1.44 5.77
C ALA A 72 -7.48 1.70 5.85
N LEU A 73 -6.89 2.31 4.81
CA LEU A 73 -5.48 2.68 4.78
C LEU A 73 -5.13 3.64 5.92
N GLN A 74 -5.93 4.69 6.12
CA GLN A 74 -5.74 5.65 7.21
C GLN A 74 -5.83 4.99 8.60
N SER A 75 -6.80 4.11 8.81
CA SER A 75 -6.96 3.37 10.08
C SER A 75 -5.77 2.45 10.36
N ILE A 76 -5.22 1.80 9.34
CA ILE A 76 -4.05 0.95 9.46
C ILE A 76 -2.81 1.79 9.80
N ILE A 77 -2.61 2.92 9.12
CA ILE A 77 -1.49 3.83 9.41
C ILE A 77 -1.52 4.27 10.86
N LEU A 78 -2.69 4.64 11.38
CA LEU A 78 -2.83 5.05 12.79
C LEU A 78 -2.42 3.91 13.75
N GLN A 79 -2.90 2.69 13.53
CA GLN A 79 -2.53 1.53 14.34
C GLN A 79 -1.03 1.24 14.30
N LEU A 80 -0.41 1.38 13.12
CA LEU A 80 1.04 1.16 12.97
C LEU A 80 1.87 2.24 13.66
N LYS A 81 1.39 3.48 13.70
CA LYS A 81 2.05 4.58 14.42
C LYS A 81 1.98 4.42 15.93
N GLU A 82 0.79 4.12 16.47
CA GLU A 82 0.61 3.92 17.92
C GLU A 82 1.51 2.80 18.46
N TRP A 83 1.72 1.76 17.67
CA TRP A 83 2.64 0.67 18.02
C TRP A 83 4.13 1.05 17.95
N GLY A 84 4.49 2.11 17.24
CA GLY A 84 5.86 2.62 17.16
C GLY A 84 6.20 3.68 18.22
N GLU A 85 5.22 4.18 18.97
CA GLU A 85 5.39 5.20 20.02
C GLU A 85 5.58 4.59 21.43
N GLU A 86 5.46 3.27 21.60
CA GLU A 86 5.64 2.57 22.88
C GLU A 86 7.12 2.18 23.21
N GLU A 87 8.12 2.72 22.51
CA GLU A 87 9.57 2.53 22.81
C GLU A 87 10.23 3.69 23.57
#